data_AF-A0A093QF63-F1
#
_entry.id   AF-A0A093QF63-F1
#
_cell.length_a   1.000
_cell.length_b   1.000
_cell.length_c   1.000
_cell.angle_alpha   90.00
_cell.angle_beta   90.00
_cell.angle_gamma   90.00
#
_symmetry.space_group_name_H-M   'P 1'
#
loop_
_entity.id
_entity.type
_entity.pdbx_description
1 polymer ?
#
loop_
_entity_poly.entity_id
_entity_poly.type
_entity_poly.pdbx_seq_one_letter_code
_entity_poly.pdbx_strand_id
1 'polypeptide(L)' 'FADRGNKTAQLVDTDGRTYVIIFATREKEGKILHMLRLYS' A
#
# COMPACT_ATOMS: atom_id res chain seq x y z
N PHE A 1 -9.55 -16.10 -10.85
CA PHE A 1 -9.57 -14.67 -11.23
C PHE A 1 -9.04 -13.88 -10.07
N ALA A 2 -7.86 -13.27 -10.18
CA ALA A 2 -7.26 -12.53 -9.07
C ALA A 2 -8.19 -11.38 -8.69
N ASP A 3 -8.54 -11.28 -7.41
CA ASP A 3 -9.18 -10.12 -6.78
C ASP A 3 -8.23 -8.92 -6.85
N ARG A 4 -8.03 -8.42 -8.06
CA ARG A 4 -7.21 -7.26 -8.39
C ARG A 4 -8.10 -6.02 -8.28
N GLY A 5 -8.78 -5.88 -7.13
CA GLY A 5 -9.39 -4.61 -6.76
C GLY A 5 -8.34 -3.51 -6.90
N ASN A 6 -8.73 -2.37 -7.48
CA ASN A 6 -7.83 -1.29 -7.87
C ASN A 6 -6.96 -0.89 -6.66
N LYS A 7 -5.69 -1.28 -6.67
CA LYS A 7 -4.77 -1.13 -5.54
C LYS A 7 -3.55 -0.36 -6.00
N THR A 8 -3.31 0.79 -5.39
CA THR A 8 -2.08 1.55 -5.59
C THR A 8 -1.20 1.41 -4.36
N ALA A 9 0.12 1.43 -4.57
CA ALA A 9 1.11 1.42 -3.51
C ALA A 9 2.15 2.49 -3.85
N GLN A 10 2.40 3.40 -2.92
CA GLN A 10 3.36 4.48 -3.05
C GLN A 10 4.43 4.31 -1.97
N LEU A 11 5.69 4.32 -2.38
CA LEU A 11 6.82 4.37 -1.46
C LEU A 11 6.80 5.74 -0.77
N VAL A 12 6.82 5.73 0.56
CA VAL A 12 6.88 6.94 1.37
C VAL A 12 8.31 7.19 1.83
N ASP A 13 8.94 6.18 2.41
CA ASP A 13 10.32 6.27 2.89
C ASP A 13 10.98 4.89 2.98
N THR A 14 12.31 4.86 2.90
CA THR A 14 13.14 3.69 3.18
C THR A 14 14.58 4.12 3.41
N ASP A 15 15.26 3.45 4.34
CA ASP A 15 16.72 3.55 4.48
C ASP A 15 17.49 2.67 3.47
N GLY A 16 16.75 1.95 2.61
CA GLY A 16 17.27 1.02 1.62
C GLY A 16 17.84 -0.28 2.20
N ARG A 17 17.66 -0.54 3.51
CA ARG A 17 18.32 -1.68 4.18
C ARG A 17 17.44 -2.37 5.20
N THR A 18 16.89 -1.65 6.16
CA THR A 18 16.24 -2.23 7.33
C THR A 18 14.77 -1.86 7.42
N TYR A 19 14.29 -0.85 6.68
CA TYR A 19 12.87 -0.56 6.70
C TYR A 19 12.35 0.07 5.41
N VAL A 20 11.05 -0.11 5.18
CA VAL A 20 10.28 0.53 4.10
C VAL A 20 8.91 0.92 4.63
N ILE A 21 8.49 2.16 4.34
CA ILE A 21 7.15 2.67 4.60
C ILE A 21 6.41 2.79 3.27
N ILE A 22 5.27 2.12 3.15
CA ILE A 22 4.41 2.16 1.96
C ILE A 22 3.04 2.72 2.33
N PHE A 23 2.57 3.68 1.55
CA PHE A 23 1.18 4.11 1.56
C PHE A 23 0.41 3.36 0.47
N ALA A 24 -0.53 2.51 0.88
CA ALA A 24 -1.36 1.74 -0.03
C ALA A 24 -2.78 2.28 -0.04
N THR A 25 -3.37 2.41 -1.23
CA THR A 25 -4.80 2.62 -1.38
C THR A 25 -5.42 1.42 -2.05
N ARG A 26 -6.63 1.06 -1.62
CA ARG A 26 -7.43 0.00 -2.25
C ARG A 26 -8.85 0.48 -2.40
N GLU A 27 -9.40 0.37 -3.60
CA GLU A 27 -10.82 0.51 -3.84
C GLU A 27 -11.53 -0.82 -3.56
N LYS A 28 -12.55 -0.78 -2.71
CA LYS A 28 -13.42 -1.92 -2.43
C LYS A 28 -14.86 -1.40 -2.34
N GLU A 29 -15.74 -1.91 -3.20
CA GLU A 29 -17.17 -1.57 -3.19
C GLU A 29 -17.45 -0.05 -3.27
N GLY A 30 -16.69 0.66 -4.12
CA GLY A 30 -16.81 2.12 -4.31
C GLY A 30 -16.25 2.96 -3.15
N LYS A 31 -15.68 2.34 -2.12
CA LYS A 31 -14.96 3.03 -1.03
C LYS A 31 -13.46 2.89 -1.23
N ILE A 32 -12.75 4.00 -1.03
CA ILE A 32 -11.29 4.02 -1.01
C ILE A 32 -10.84 3.78 0.44
N LEU A 33 -10.02 2.75 0.62
CA LEU A 33 -9.37 2.42 1.87
C LEU A 33 -7.91 2.87 1.80
N HIS A 34 -7.44 3.53 2.85
CA HIS A 34 -6.05 3.96 3.00
C HIS A 34 -5.35 3.10 4.04
N MET A 35 -4.10 2.70 3.77
CA MET A 35 -3.29 1.91 4.66
C MET A 35 -1.86 2.43 4.65
N LEU A 36 -1.27 2.62 5.84
CA LEU A 36 0.16 2.79 6.01
C LEU A 36 0.76 1.47 6.47
N ARG A 37 1.82 1.01 5.80
CA ARG A 37 2.50 -0.26 6.11
C ARG A 37 3.98 -0.01 6.34
N LEU A 38 4.48 -0.48 7.47
CA LEU A 38 5.90 -0.58 7.76
C LEU A 38 6.35 -2.02 7.50
N TYR A 39 7.42 -2.15 6.73
CA TYR A 39 8.18 -3.38 6.58
C TYR A 39 9.53 -3.16 7.24
N SER A 40 9.98 -4.12 8.05
CA SER A 40 11.27 -4.11 8.75
C SER A 40 11.91 -5.48 8.70
#